data_AF-A0A093XEJ5-F1
#
_entry.id   AF-A0A093XEJ5-F1
#
_cell.length_a   1.000
_cell.length_b   1.000
_cell.length_c   1.000
_cell.angle_alpha   90.00
_cell.angle_beta   90.00
_cell.angle_gamma   90.00
#
_symmetry.space_group_name_H-M   'P 1'
#
loop_
_entity.id
_entity.type
_entity.pdbx_description
1 polymer ?
#
loop_
_entity_poly.entity_id
_entity_poly.type
_entity_poly.pdbx_seq_one_letter_code
_entity_poly.pdbx_strand_id
1 'polypeptide(L)'
;PLLNYYRRSTSGTTIDFPAINILGFAAYFISTTAFLYSPEIRRQYAERNHGLTPTVKLNDVAFAAHATICSIISMSQYFPRLWGFEDRGRRSERVSRTVMGICIGSIIGVGGVALMVATYPGQNIATGWAGIDIVYAISYVKLVVTLVKYMPQLITNYNNKSTHGWSIYQILLDLAGGFLSLGQLGIDSYIQRDWSGITGNPVKLALGNSSLLFDSMFIIQHYILYSGSGKSEHSESSPLLVEGDEAA
;
A
#
# COMPACT_ATOMS: atom_id res chain seq x y z
N PRO A 1 -1.46 13.44 3.11
CA PRO A 1 -0.79 14.62 3.73
C PRO A 1 -1.32 16.01 3.31
N LEU A 2 -1.31 16.39 2.02
CA LEU A 2 -1.64 17.77 1.60
C LEU A 2 -3.08 18.19 1.92
N LEU A 3 -4.05 17.30 1.71
CA LEU A 3 -5.45 17.58 2.02
C LEU A 3 -5.68 17.84 3.52
N ASN A 4 -5.03 17.06 4.39
CA ASN A 4 -5.09 17.24 5.83
C ASN A 4 -4.46 18.57 6.27
N TYR A 5 -3.37 18.96 5.62
CA TYR A 5 -2.72 20.26 5.85
C TYR A 5 -3.63 21.42 5.47
N TYR A 6 -4.26 21.36 4.29
CA TYR A 6 -5.19 22.40 3.83
C TYR A 6 -6.42 22.52 4.74
N ARG A 7 -6.98 21.38 5.17
CA ARG A 7 -8.13 21.34 6.08
C ARG A 7 -7.78 21.62 7.54
N ARG A 8 -6.49 21.67 7.88
CA ARG A 8 -5.96 21.71 9.25
C ARG A 8 -6.60 20.66 10.17
N SER A 9 -6.93 19.49 9.61
CA SER A 9 -7.68 18.44 10.29
C SER A 9 -7.39 17.06 9.71
N THR A 10 -7.32 16.05 10.57
CA THR A 10 -7.18 14.62 10.21
C THR A 10 -8.52 13.87 10.22
N SER A 11 -9.64 14.59 10.35
CA SER A 11 -10.99 14.03 10.50
C SER A 11 -11.45 13.09 9.37
N GLY A 12 -10.82 13.16 8.19
CA GLY A 12 -11.13 12.30 7.04
C GLY A 12 -10.45 10.94 7.00
N THR A 13 -9.50 10.63 7.89
CA THR A 13 -8.78 9.34 7.90
C THR A 13 -8.53 8.84 9.32
N THR A 14 -8.45 7.53 9.54
CA THR A 14 -8.03 6.96 10.83
C THR A 14 -6.51 6.88 10.92
N ILE A 15 -5.95 6.97 12.13
CA ILE A 15 -4.49 6.83 12.36
C ILE A 15 -3.91 5.49 11.86
N ASP A 16 -4.75 4.47 11.76
CA ASP A 16 -4.42 3.15 11.25
C ASP A 16 -3.91 3.17 9.80
N PHE A 17 -4.46 4.06 8.97
CA PHE A 17 -4.13 4.15 7.55
C PHE A 17 -2.67 4.59 7.30
N PRO A 18 -2.17 5.72 7.83
CA PRO A 18 -0.76 6.06 7.69
C PRO A 18 0.15 5.08 8.43
N ALA A 19 -0.25 4.52 9.57
CA ALA A 19 0.56 3.56 10.32
C ALA A 19 0.83 2.28 9.50
N ILE A 20 -0.19 1.69 8.89
CA ILE A 20 -0.02 0.47 8.08
C ILE A 20 0.73 0.78 6.77
N ASN A 21 0.54 1.95 6.17
CA ASN A 21 1.27 2.36 4.97
C ASN A 21 2.77 2.55 5.23
N ILE A 22 3.17 3.07 6.41
CA ILE A 22 4.60 3.15 6.78
C ILE A 22 5.23 1.76 6.75
N LEU A 23 4.59 0.76 7.37
CA LEU A 23 5.09 -0.62 7.37
C LEU A 23 5.25 -1.15 5.94
N GLY A 24 4.20 -1.02 5.12
CA GLY A 24 4.20 -1.54 3.75
C GLY A 24 5.23 -0.86 2.84
N PHE A 25 5.30 0.48 2.86
CA PHE A 25 6.25 1.22 2.02
C PHE A 25 7.69 1.13 2.52
N ALA A 26 7.93 1.06 3.82
CA ALA A 26 9.27 0.82 4.36
C ALA A 26 9.77 -0.58 3.96
N ALA A 27 8.90 -1.60 4.08
CA ALA A 27 9.22 -2.95 3.62
C ALA A 27 9.51 -2.98 2.10
N TYR A 28 8.73 -2.25 1.31
CA TYR A 28 8.99 -2.09 -0.11
C TYR A 28 10.36 -1.44 -0.37
N PHE A 29 10.64 -0.31 0.30
CA PHE A 29 11.89 0.41 0.13
C PHE A 29 13.11 -0.44 0.48
N ILE A 30 13.06 -1.16 1.61
CA ILE A 30 14.14 -2.05 2.04
C ILE A 30 14.36 -3.17 1.02
N SER A 31 13.30 -3.84 0.59
CA SER A 31 13.41 -4.95 -0.37
C SER A 31 13.89 -4.50 -1.74
N THR A 32 13.35 -3.40 -2.30
CA THR A 32 13.80 -2.86 -3.58
C THR A 32 15.25 -2.39 -3.52
N THR A 33 15.66 -1.76 -2.42
CA THR A 33 17.04 -1.32 -2.23
C THR A 33 17.99 -2.52 -2.16
N ALA A 34 17.61 -3.58 -1.45
CA ALA A 34 18.38 -4.82 -1.38
C ALA A 34 18.54 -5.49 -2.75
N PHE A 35 17.46 -5.59 -3.53
CA PHE A 35 17.51 -6.15 -4.89
C PHE A 35 18.32 -5.30 -5.86
N LEU A 36 18.33 -3.97 -5.70
CA LEU A 36 19.06 -3.07 -6.60
C LEU A 36 20.56 -3.00 -6.28
N TYR A 37 20.91 -2.81 -5.00
CA TYR A 37 22.28 -2.44 -4.62
C TYR A 37 23.10 -3.58 -4.02
N SER A 38 22.49 -4.61 -3.41
CA SER A 38 23.27 -5.67 -2.77
C SER A 38 23.79 -6.68 -3.80
N PRO A 39 25.13 -6.79 -4.00
CA PRO A 39 25.69 -7.74 -4.96
C PRO A 39 25.36 -9.18 -4.59
N GLU A 40 25.32 -9.49 -3.29
CA GLU A 40 25.04 -10.84 -2.80
C GLU A 40 23.58 -11.25 -3.05
N ILE A 41 22.62 -10.36 -2.79
CA ILE A 41 21.20 -10.66 -3.07
C ILE A 41 20.97 -10.83 -4.57
N ARG A 42 21.62 -10.02 -5.41
CA ARG A 42 21.55 -10.15 -6.87
C ARG A 42 22.15 -11.46 -7.37
N ARG A 43 23.29 -11.88 -6.80
CA ARG A 43 23.90 -13.18 -7.09
C ARG A 43 22.95 -14.32 -6.71
N GLN A 44 22.42 -14.31 -5.48
CA GLN A 44 21.47 -15.32 -5.02
C GLN A 44 20.18 -15.35 -5.86
N TYR A 45 19.73 -14.19 -6.34
CA TYR A 45 18.57 -14.11 -7.23
C TYR A 45 18.86 -14.76 -8.59
N ALA A 46 20.03 -14.49 -9.16
CA ALA A 46 20.45 -15.08 -10.43
C ALA A 46 20.56 -16.62 -10.31
N GLU A 47 21.15 -17.14 -9.25
CA GLU A 47 21.23 -18.60 -8.99
C GLU A 47 19.83 -19.26 -8.94
N ARG A 48 18.83 -18.55 -8.38
CA ARG A 48 17.46 -19.06 -8.27
C ARG A 48 16.60 -18.89 -9.52
N ASN A 49 16.93 -17.94 -10.37
CA ASN A 49 16.14 -17.58 -11.55
C ASN A 49 16.94 -17.79 -12.84
N HIS A 50 17.75 -18.85 -12.91
CA HIS A 50 18.45 -19.26 -14.13
C HIS A 50 19.37 -18.18 -14.74
N GLY A 51 20.04 -17.39 -13.91
CA GLY A 51 20.96 -16.33 -14.32
C GLY A 51 20.31 -14.96 -14.54
N LEU A 52 18.98 -14.83 -14.37
CA LEU A 52 18.28 -13.56 -14.55
C LEU A 52 18.62 -12.56 -13.44
N THR A 53 18.71 -11.28 -13.79
CA THR A 53 18.87 -10.20 -12.81
C THR A 53 17.52 -9.73 -12.28
N PRO A 54 17.44 -9.25 -11.01
CA PRO A 54 16.23 -8.62 -10.51
C PRO A 54 15.77 -7.48 -11.42
N THR A 55 14.46 -7.39 -11.66
CA THR A 55 13.85 -6.36 -12.51
C THR A 55 13.75 -5.00 -11.82
N VAL A 56 14.10 -4.91 -10.54
CA VAL A 56 14.02 -3.68 -9.75
C VAL A 56 14.97 -2.61 -10.30
N LYS A 57 14.46 -1.38 -10.43
CA LYS A 57 15.19 -0.22 -10.94
C LYS A 57 15.23 0.91 -9.91
N LEU A 58 16.00 1.95 -10.22
CA LEU A 58 16.17 3.12 -9.35
C LEU A 58 14.85 3.86 -9.08
N ASN A 59 13.95 3.91 -10.06
CA ASN A 59 12.65 4.56 -9.91
C ASN A 59 11.75 3.82 -8.91
N ASP A 60 11.84 2.49 -8.80
CA ASP A 60 11.10 1.74 -7.77
C ASP A 60 11.55 2.14 -6.37
N VAL A 61 12.87 2.27 -6.17
CA VAL A 61 13.47 2.71 -4.91
C VAL A 61 13.08 4.15 -4.60
N ALA A 62 13.14 5.05 -5.59
CA ALA A 62 12.75 6.46 -5.41
C ALA A 62 11.27 6.60 -5.06
N PHE A 63 10.39 5.84 -5.73
CA PHE A 63 8.97 5.79 -5.41
C PHE A 63 8.73 5.27 -4.00
N ALA A 64 9.36 4.15 -3.63
CA ALA A 64 9.23 3.57 -2.30
C ALA A 64 9.69 4.53 -1.19
N ALA A 65 10.80 5.23 -1.42
CA ALA A 65 11.32 6.25 -0.50
C ALA A 65 10.33 7.40 -0.33
N HIS A 66 9.86 7.97 -1.45
CA HIS A 66 8.88 9.05 -1.45
C HIS A 66 7.58 8.66 -0.72
N ALA A 67 7.02 7.49 -1.05
CA ALA A 67 5.81 6.98 -0.42
C ALA A 67 5.98 6.74 1.09
N THR A 68 7.15 6.26 1.51
CA THR A 68 7.50 6.11 2.94
C THR A 68 7.52 7.47 3.62
N ILE A 69 8.18 8.47 3.06
CA ILE A 69 8.25 9.83 3.61
C ILE A 69 6.85 10.45 3.69
N CYS A 70 6.04 10.37 2.64
CA CYS A 70 4.68 10.88 2.64
C CYS A 70 3.79 10.20 3.70
N SER A 71 4.03 8.91 3.96
CA SER A 71 3.31 8.16 5.00
C SER A 71 3.74 8.58 6.40
N ILE A 72 5.04 8.81 6.63
CA ILE A 72 5.58 9.37 7.88
C ILE A 72 5.01 10.77 8.13
N ILE A 73 5.01 11.65 7.13
CA ILE A 73 4.42 12.98 7.23
C ILE A 73 2.94 12.86 7.58
N SER A 74 2.19 11.99 6.90
CA SER A 74 0.77 11.77 7.18
C SER A 74 0.52 11.24 8.59
N MET A 75 1.41 10.40 9.14
CA MET A 75 1.35 9.96 10.53
C MET A 75 1.66 11.08 11.51
N SER A 76 2.66 11.92 11.21
CA SER A 76 3.05 13.06 12.05
C SER A 76 1.90 14.07 12.24
N GLN A 77 1.02 14.18 11.25
CA GLN A 77 -0.18 15.03 11.27
C GLN A 77 -1.20 14.64 12.35
N TYR A 78 -1.14 13.41 12.87
CA TYR A 78 -1.98 12.96 13.99
C TYR A 78 -1.47 13.40 15.37
N PHE A 79 -0.32 14.08 15.43
CA PHE A 79 0.23 14.63 16.65
C PHE A 79 -0.02 16.15 16.68
N PRO A 80 -1.01 16.62 17.45
CA PRO A 80 -1.41 18.04 17.47
C PRO A 80 -0.25 18.97 17.85
N ARG A 81 0.67 18.49 18.69
CA ARG A 81 1.88 19.23 19.10
C ARG A 81 2.81 19.62 17.94
N LEU A 82 2.81 18.85 16.84
CA LEU A 82 3.69 19.10 15.70
C LEU A 82 3.06 20.02 14.64
N TRP A 83 1.73 20.01 14.50
CA TRP A 83 1.04 20.66 13.39
C TRP A 83 -0.05 21.67 13.80
N GLY A 84 -0.45 21.72 15.06
CA GLY A 84 -1.47 22.65 15.56
C GLY A 84 -2.86 22.45 14.93
N PHE A 85 -3.19 21.23 14.52
CA PHE A 85 -4.51 20.90 13.94
C PHE A 85 -5.60 20.90 15.01
N GLU A 86 -6.84 21.25 14.61
CA GLU A 86 -7.98 21.32 15.52
C GLU A 86 -8.30 19.95 16.13
N ASP A 87 -8.01 19.80 17.42
CA ASP A 87 -8.48 18.69 18.25
C ASP A 87 -9.97 18.89 18.55
N ARG A 88 -10.84 18.49 17.62
CA ARG A 88 -12.30 18.45 17.84
C ARG A 88 -12.69 17.34 18.83
N GLY A 89 -12.15 17.36 20.05
CA GLY A 89 -12.47 16.43 21.14
C GLY A 89 -11.99 14.98 20.94
N ARG A 90 -11.14 14.71 19.94
CA ARG A 90 -10.62 13.37 19.69
C ARG A 90 -9.54 13.04 20.72
N ARG A 91 -9.81 12.06 21.60
CA ARG A 91 -8.78 11.38 22.40
C ARG A 91 -7.65 10.96 21.45
N SER A 92 -6.40 11.15 21.85
CA SER A 92 -5.21 10.66 21.13
C SER A 92 -5.50 9.31 20.49
N GLU A 93 -5.69 9.32 19.16
CA GLU A 93 -6.05 8.12 18.45
C GLU A 93 -4.86 7.18 18.52
N ARG A 94 -5.07 6.02 19.15
CA ARG A 94 -4.06 4.97 19.16
C ARG A 94 -4.29 4.09 17.95
N VAL A 95 -3.18 3.59 17.40
CA VAL A 95 -3.22 2.55 16.38
C VAL A 95 -4.02 1.36 16.92
N SER A 96 -4.98 0.88 16.14
CA SER A 96 -5.85 -0.24 16.46
C SER A 96 -5.03 -1.49 16.78
N ARG A 97 -5.56 -2.33 17.68
CA ARG A 97 -4.96 -3.61 18.05
C ARG A 97 -4.75 -4.50 16.82
N THR A 98 -5.61 -4.42 15.81
CA THR A 98 -5.48 -5.18 14.56
C THR A 98 -4.24 -4.75 13.78
N VAL A 99 -4.07 -3.45 13.56
CA VAL A 99 -2.90 -2.92 12.84
C VAL A 99 -1.61 -3.18 13.61
N MET A 100 -1.64 -3.00 14.94
CA MET A 100 -0.51 -3.34 15.80
C MET A 100 -0.15 -4.83 15.72
N GLY A 101 -1.15 -5.71 15.73
CA GLY A 101 -0.97 -7.16 15.57
C GLY A 101 -0.34 -7.51 14.23
N ILE A 102 -0.71 -6.82 13.14
CA ILE A 102 -0.10 -7.00 11.82
C ILE A 102 1.33 -6.50 11.80
N CYS A 103 1.63 -5.35 12.40
CA CYS A 103 2.99 -4.84 12.51
C CYS A 103 3.89 -5.83 13.25
N ILE A 104 3.46 -6.28 14.43
CA ILE A 104 4.20 -7.25 15.25
C ILE A 104 4.32 -8.58 14.52
N GLY A 105 3.24 -9.09 13.94
CA GLY A 105 3.23 -10.34 13.19
C GLY A 105 4.15 -10.31 11.98
N SER A 106 4.24 -9.17 11.28
CA SER A 106 5.16 -8.97 10.16
C SER A 106 6.62 -9.00 10.62
N ILE A 107 6.93 -8.34 11.74
CA ILE A 107 8.28 -8.34 12.33
C ILE A 107 8.66 -9.76 12.77
N ILE A 108 7.76 -10.47 13.47
CA ILE A 108 7.98 -11.85 13.91
C ILE A 108 8.16 -12.78 12.71
N GLY A 109 7.34 -12.64 11.67
CA GLY A 109 7.42 -13.46 10.46
C GLY A 109 8.76 -13.29 9.75
N VAL A 110 9.19 -12.05 9.52
CA VAL A 110 10.51 -11.75 8.94
C VAL A 110 11.64 -12.25 9.85
N GLY A 111 11.53 -12.04 11.17
CA GLY A 111 12.49 -12.54 12.14
C GLY A 111 12.59 -14.07 12.16
N GLY A 112 11.47 -14.77 12.01
CA GLY A 112 11.42 -16.23 11.90
C GLY A 112 12.12 -16.75 10.64
N VAL A 113 11.92 -16.10 9.49
CA VAL A 113 12.65 -16.43 8.25
C VAL A 113 14.15 -16.13 8.41
N ALA A 114 14.50 -15.00 9.01
CA ALA A 114 15.91 -14.66 9.28
C ALA A 114 16.57 -15.68 10.21
N LEU A 115 15.85 -16.15 11.23
CA LEU A 115 16.32 -17.21 12.11
C LEU A 115 16.54 -18.52 11.34
N MET A 116 15.60 -18.93 10.48
CA MET A 116 15.74 -20.14 9.66
C MET A 116 16.95 -20.07 8.72
N VAL A 117 17.21 -18.91 8.10
CA VAL A 117 18.38 -18.69 7.26
C VAL A 117 19.68 -18.77 8.08
N ALA A 118 19.67 -18.29 9.32
CA ALA A 118 20.84 -18.33 10.21
C ALA A 118 21.11 -19.73 10.78
N THR A 119 20.07 -20.50 11.10
CA THR A 119 20.21 -21.83 11.74
C THR A 119 20.39 -22.96 10.73
N TYR A 120 19.79 -22.85 9.55
CA TYR A 120 19.81 -23.87 8.50
C TYR A 120 20.21 -23.28 7.15
N PRO A 121 21.44 -22.74 7.01
CA PRO A 121 21.90 -22.21 5.73
C PRO A 121 21.89 -23.33 4.68
N GLY A 122 21.19 -23.08 3.58
CA GLY A 122 21.09 -24.04 2.48
C GLY A 122 22.46 -24.31 1.87
N GLN A 123 22.83 -25.59 1.72
CA GLN A 123 24.07 -25.96 1.01
C GLN A 123 24.04 -25.52 -0.46
N ASN A 124 22.85 -25.48 -1.06
CA ASN A 124 22.62 -24.94 -2.39
C ASN A 124 21.68 -23.74 -2.32
N ILE A 125 22.13 -22.59 -2.83
CA ILE A 125 21.38 -21.33 -2.83
C ILE A 125 20.11 -21.41 -3.68
N ALA A 126 20.12 -22.26 -4.72
CA ALA A 126 18.99 -22.41 -5.63
C ALA A 126 17.75 -23.03 -4.94
N THR A 127 17.95 -23.90 -3.95
CA THR A 127 16.88 -24.69 -3.32
C THR A 127 16.77 -24.54 -1.81
N GLY A 128 17.84 -24.12 -1.14
CA GLY A 128 17.89 -23.97 0.32
C GLY A 128 17.82 -22.51 0.78
N TRP A 129 17.73 -22.32 2.09
CA TRP A 129 17.62 -21.01 2.72
C TRP A 129 18.84 -20.14 2.46
N ALA A 130 18.60 -18.92 2.02
CA ALA A 130 19.62 -17.92 1.74
C ALA A 130 19.12 -16.51 2.11
N GLY A 131 20.03 -15.52 2.13
CA GLY A 131 19.69 -14.14 2.50
C GLY A 131 18.56 -13.53 1.67
N ILE A 132 18.40 -13.97 0.42
CA ILE A 132 17.30 -13.58 -0.45
C ILE A 132 15.92 -13.95 0.10
N ASP A 133 15.79 -15.00 0.91
CA ASP A 133 14.51 -15.36 1.54
C ASP A 133 14.07 -14.32 2.56
N ILE A 134 15.01 -13.68 3.25
CA ILE A 134 14.72 -12.56 4.15
C ILE A 134 14.17 -11.38 3.33
N VAL A 135 14.81 -11.09 2.19
CA VAL A 135 14.36 -10.00 1.30
C VAL A 135 12.98 -10.31 0.70
N TYR A 136 12.71 -11.55 0.34
CA TYR A 136 11.36 -11.98 -0.08
C TYR A 136 10.34 -11.87 1.04
N ALA A 137 10.69 -12.31 2.26
CA ALA A 137 9.81 -12.18 3.42
C ALA A 137 9.45 -10.70 3.69
N ILE A 138 10.44 -9.80 3.64
CA ILE A 138 10.21 -8.35 3.72
C ILE A 138 9.30 -7.87 2.58
N SER A 139 9.53 -8.32 1.35
CA SER A 139 8.68 -7.97 0.20
C SER A 139 7.22 -8.40 0.41
N TYR A 140 7.00 -9.58 1.00
CA TYR A 140 5.66 -10.09 1.31
C TYR A 140 4.94 -9.30 2.39
N VAL A 141 5.65 -8.62 3.31
CA VAL A 141 5.01 -7.69 4.27
C VAL A 141 4.21 -6.61 3.54
N LYS A 142 4.76 -6.04 2.45
CA LYS A 142 4.03 -5.06 1.62
C LYS A 142 2.73 -5.65 1.07
N LEU A 143 2.79 -6.90 0.59
CA LEU A 143 1.64 -7.60 0.04
C LEU A 143 0.57 -7.84 1.11
N VAL A 144 0.96 -8.32 2.28
CA VAL A 144 0.04 -8.51 3.42
C VAL A 144 -0.62 -7.19 3.81
N VAL A 145 0.16 -6.12 3.94
CA VAL A 145 -0.36 -4.77 4.22
C VAL A 145 -1.38 -4.33 3.18
N THR A 146 -1.09 -4.56 1.90
CA THR A 146 -1.97 -4.23 0.76
C THR A 146 -3.29 -4.98 0.89
N LEU A 147 -3.25 -6.29 1.15
CA LEU A 147 -4.44 -7.12 1.34
C LEU A 147 -5.29 -6.64 2.52
N VAL A 148 -4.67 -6.43 3.68
CA VAL A 148 -5.39 -5.97 4.89
C VAL A 148 -6.03 -4.60 4.66
N LYS A 149 -5.35 -3.69 3.96
CA LYS A 149 -5.86 -2.34 3.73
C LYS A 149 -7.04 -2.36 2.76
N TYR A 150 -6.90 -3.12 1.67
CA TYR A 150 -7.83 -3.03 0.56
C TYR A 150 -9.02 -3.98 0.65
N MET A 151 -8.87 -5.18 1.22
CA MET A 151 -9.97 -6.15 1.30
C MET A 151 -11.17 -5.65 2.14
N PRO A 152 -10.99 -5.13 3.37
CA PRO A 152 -12.12 -4.62 4.15
C PRO A 152 -12.78 -3.41 3.50
N GLN A 153 -11.99 -2.55 2.85
CA GLN A 153 -12.51 -1.39 2.14
C GLN A 153 -13.35 -1.82 0.92
N LEU A 154 -12.88 -2.81 0.16
CA LEU A 154 -13.59 -3.35 -1.00
C LEU A 154 -14.94 -3.96 -0.59
N ILE A 155 -14.96 -4.71 0.52
CA ILE A 155 -16.18 -5.31 1.10
C ILE A 155 -17.13 -4.22 1.61
N THR A 156 -16.61 -3.22 2.32
CA THR A 156 -17.42 -2.10 2.84
C THR A 156 -18.06 -1.32 1.71
N ASN A 157 -17.29 -0.98 0.66
CA ASN A 157 -17.83 -0.33 -0.54
C ASN A 157 -18.90 -1.19 -1.21
N TYR A 158 -18.71 -2.51 -1.25
CA TYR A 158 -19.69 -3.44 -1.80
C TYR A 158 -20.98 -3.52 -0.98
N ASN A 159 -20.87 -3.51 0.35
CA ASN A 159 -22.02 -3.57 1.25
C ASN A 159 -22.79 -2.23 1.27
N ASN A 160 -22.06 -1.12 1.31
CA ASN A 160 -22.65 0.22 1.38
C ASN A 160 -23.12 0.75 0.01
N LYS A 161 -22.77 0.05 -1.09
CA LYS A 161 -23.04 0.48 -2.47
C LYS A 161 -22.63 1.94 -2.76
N SER A 162 -21.58 2.39 -2.10
CA SER A 162 -21.08 3.76 -2.14
C SER A 162 -19.58 3.78 -1.89
N THR A 163 -18.91 4.69 -2.58
CA THR A 163 -17.48 5.00 -2.39
C THR A 163 -17.27 6.42 -1.85
N HIS A 164 -18.31 7.03 -1.28
CA HIS A 164 -18.27 8.41 -0.79
C HIS A 164 -17.36 8.55 0.44
N GLY A 165 -16.56 9.61 0.52
CA GLY A 165 -15.65 9.89 1.64
C GLY A 165 -14.21 9.42 1.47
N TRP A 166 -13.87 8.71 0.39
CA TRP A 166 -12.50 8.25 0.11
C TRP A 166 -11.85 8.95 -1.09
N SER A 167 -10.55 9.22 -1.01
CA SER A 167 -9.80 9.94 -2.04
C SER A 167 -9.37 9.00 -3.17
N ILE A 168 -10.21 8.88 -4.20
CA ILE A 168 -9.93 8.08 -5.42
C ILE A 168 -8.62 8.47 -6.11
N TYR A 169 -8.21 9.75 -6.00
CA TYR A 169 -6.98 10.26 -6.61
C TYR A 169 -5.71 9.52 -6.19
N GLN A 170 -5.66 9.02 -4.95
CA GLN A 170 -4.50 8.26 -4.48
C GLN A 170 -4.36 6.92 -5.23
N ILE A 171 -5.48 6.24 -5.45
CA ILE A 171 -5.55 4.98 -6.20
C ILE A 171 -5.23 5.21 -7.67
N LEU A 172 -5.73 6.30 -8.25
CA LEU A 172 -5.46 6.63 -9.65
C LEU A 172 -3.96 6.87 -9.87
N LEU A 173 -3.29 7.51 -8.90
CA LEU A 173 -1.83 7.69 -8.93
C LEU A 173 -1.08 6.37 -8.74
N ASP A 174 -1.52 5.52 -7.82
CA ASP A 174 -0.92 4.18 -7.60
C ASP A 174 -1.09 3.30 -8.86
N LEU A 175 -2.26 3.34 -9.50
CA LEU A 175 -2.54 2.63 -10.75
C LEU A 175 -1.69 3.17 -11.91
N ALA A 176 -1.61 4.49 -12.05
CA ALA A 176 -0.76 5.11 -13.08
C ALA A 176 0.71 4.70 -12.87
N GLY A 177 1.20 4.73 -11.64
CA GLY A 177 2.53 4.24 -11.28
C GLY A 177 2.73 2.76 -11.64
N GLY A 178 1.75 1.91 -11.36
CA GLY A 178 1.80 0.50 -11.72
C GLY A 178 1.78 0.26 -13.24
N PHE A 179 1.00 1.02 -14.02
CA PHE A 179 1.05 0.95 -15.48
C PHE A 179 2.38 1.43 -16.06
N LEU A 180 2.96 2.49 -15.50
CA LEU A 180 4.29 2.95 -15.89
C LEU A 180 5.35 1.87 -15.58
N SER A 181 5.25 1.20 -14.43
CA SER A 181 6.14 0.10 -14.04
C SER A 181 5.99 -1.13 -14.95
N LEU A 182 4.76 -1.49 -15.33
CA LEU A 182 4.51 -2.54 -16.33
C LEU A 182 5.06 -2.15 -17.71
N GLY A 183 4.91 -0.89 -18.11
CA GLY A 183 5.49 -0.36 -19.34
C GLY A 183 7.01 -0.49 -19.35
N GLN A 184 7.67 -0.17 -18.24
CA GLN A 184 9.11 -0.35 -18.07
C GLN A 184 9.52 -1.83 -18.14
N LEU A 185 8.79 -2.72 -17.45
CA LEU A 185 9.02 -4.16 -17.52
C LEU A 185 8.90 -4.71 -18.95
N GLY A 186 7.92 -4.20 -19.72
CA GLY A 186 7.74 -4.53 -21.13
C GLY A 186 8.92 -4.07 -22.00
N ILE A 187 9.42 -2.84 -21.77
CA ILE A 187 10.59 -2.30 -22.48
C ILE A 187 11.85 -3.10 -22.14
N ASP A 188 12.09 -3.41 -20.86
CA ASP A 188 13.24 -4.19 -20.41
C ASP A 188 13.21 -5.62 -21.00
N SER A 189 12.04 -6.26 -21.03
CA SER A 189 11.86 -7.61 -21.60
C SER A 189 12.08 -7.60 -23.12
N TYR A 190 11.62 -6.54 -23.80
CA TYR A 190 11.89 -6.34 -25.22
C TYR A 190 13.38 -6.19 -25.52
N ILE A 191 14.11 -5.40 -24.71
CA ILE A 191 15.55 -5.19 -24.85
C ILE A 191 16.33 -6.48 -24.57
N GLN A 192 15.94 -7.24 -23.54
CA GLN A 192 16.58 -8.51 -23.16
C GLN A 192 16.22 -9.67 -24.10
N ARG A 193 15.26 -9.47 -25.03
CA ARG A 193 14.67 -10.50 -25.89
C ARG A 193 14.16 -11.72 -25.12
N ASP A 194 13.89 -11.56 -23.83
CA ASP A 194 13.38 -12.60 -22.95
C ASP A 194 12.07 -12.12 -22.32
N TRP A 195 11.00 -12.81 -22.69
CA TRP A 195 9.64 -12.55 -22.22
C TRP A 195 9.24 -13.51 -21.08
N SER A 196 10.11 -14.44 -20.70
CA SER A 196 9.83 -15.45 -19.67
C SER A 196 9.44 -14.84 -18.32
N GLY A 197 9.93 -13.63 -18.02
CA GLY A 197 9.54 -12.85 -16.85
C GLY A 197 8.09 -12.31 -16.87
N ILE A 198 7.50 -12.13 -18.06
CA ILE A 198 6.12 -11.64 -18.26
C ILE A 198 5.15 -12.81 -18.52
N THR A 199 5.54 -13.80 -19.32
CA THR A 199 4.64 -14.88 -19.76
C THR A 199 4.73 -16.15 -18.93
N GLY A 200 5.77 -16.30 -18.10
CA GLY A 200 6.09 -17.57 -17.43
C GLY A 200 5.12 -18.00 -16.33
N ASN A 201 4.38 -17.07 -15.70
CA ASN A 201 3.37 -17.41 -14.69
C ASN A 201 2.43 -16.21 -14.39
N PRO A 202 1.22 -16.15 -14.97
CA PRO A 202 0.28 -15.05 -14.74
C PRO A 202 -0.16 -14.92 -13.28
N VAL A 203 -0.13 -16.00 -12.49
CA VAL A 203 -0.41 -15.96 -11.04
C VAL A 203 0.78 -15.37 -10.27
N LYS A 204 2.02 -15.63 -10.68
CA LYS A 204 3.23 -15.00 -10.10
C LYS A 204 3.32 -13.52 -10.47
N LEU A 205 2.84 -13.16 -11.67
CA LEU A 205 2.73 -11.78 -12.13
C LEU A 205 1.60 -11.04 -11.41
N ALA A 206 0.46 -11.69 -11.15
CA ALA A 206 -0.64 -11.15 -10.35
C ALA A 206 -0.32 -11.08 -8.84
N LEU A 207 0.41 -12.06 -8.30
CA LEU A 207 0.94 -12.02 -6.93
C LEU A 207 1.97 -10.88 -6.79
N GLY A 208 2.82 -10.68 -7.81
CA GLY A 208 3.76 -9.55 -7.88
C GLY A 208 3.09 -8.19 -8.07
N ASN A 209 1.98 -8.13 -8.80
CA ASN A 209 1.24 -6.89 -9.13
C ASN A 209 -0.15 -6.80 -8.45
N SER A 210 -0.26 -7.32 -7.24
CA SER A 210 -1.52 -7.33 -6.47
C SER A 210 -2.12 -5.93 -6.28
N SER A 211 -1.29 -4.87 -6.20
CA SER A 211 -1.77 -3.48 -6.14
C SER A 211 -2.62 -3.09 -7.34
N LEU A 212 -2.17 -3.37 -8.57
CA LEU A 212 -2.90 -3.03 -9.80
C LEU A 212 -4.28 -3.69 -9.86
N LEU A 213 -4.40 -4.90 -9.31
CA LEU A 213 -5.66 -5.64 -9.24
C LEU A 213 -6.63 -4.95 -8.26
N PHE A 214 -6.17 -4.57 -7.07
CA PHE A 214 -6.99 -3.81 -6.11
C PHE A 214 -7.35 -2.43 -6.63
N ASP A 215 -6.40 -1.71 -7.22
CA ASP A 215 -6.62 -0.38 -7.78
C ASP A 215 -7.68 -0.41 -8.89
N SER A 216 -7.62 -1.43 -9.76
CA SER A 216 -8.63 -1.67 -10.81
C SER A 216 -10.01 -1.95 -10.19
N MET A 217 -10.09 -2.79 -9.17
CA MET A 217 -11.36 -3.09 -8.48
C MET A 217 -11.98 -1.83 -7.85
N PHE A 218 -11.18 -0.95 -7.26
CA PHE A 218 -11.68 0.30 -6.70
C PHE A 218 -12.18 1.28 -7.75
N ILE A 219 -11.53 1.38 -8.91
CA ILE A 219 -12.00 2.22 -10.03
C ILE A 219 -13.33 1.70 -10.57
N ILE A 220 -13.45 0.37 -10.73
CA ILE A 220 -14.71 -0.26 -11.15
C ILE A 220 -15.81 0.06 -10.13
N GLN A 221 -15.54 -0.07 -8.83
CA GLN A 221 -16.52 0.30 -7.80
C GLN A 221 -16.91 1.78 -7.87
N HIS A 222 -15.94 2.70 -8.00
CA HIS A 222 -16.18 4.14 -7.93
C HIS A 222 -16.85 4.72 -9.18
N TYR A 223 -16.35 4.38 -10.37
CA TYR A 223 -16.78 5.00 -11.63
C TYR A 223 -17.82 4.18 -12.40
N ILE A 224 -17.86 2.86 -12.23
CA ILE A 224 -18.79 1.99 -12.97
C ILE A 224 -19.98 1.60 -12.08
N LEU A 225 -19.75 1.03 -10.91
CA LEU A 225 -20.82 0.47 -10.08
C LEU A 225 -21.56 1.51 -9.25
N TYR A 226 -20.85 2.48 -8.66
CA TYR A 226 -21.42 3.40 -7.67
C TYR A 226 -21.35 4.89 -8.07
N SER A 227 -21.15 5.20 -9.36
CA SER A 227 -21.02 6.58 -9.86
C SER A 227 -22.28 7.44 -9.70
N GLY A 228 -23.44 6.82 -9.45
CA GLY A 228 -24.72 7.49 -9.21
C GLY A 228 -25.11 7.67 -7.73
N SER A 229 -24.41 7.02 -6.79
CA SER A 229 -24.79 7.01 -5.36
C SER A 229 -24.56 8.37 -4.65
N GLY A 230 -23.83 9.30 -5.28
CA GLY A 230 -23.61 10.66 -4.79
C GLY A 230 -24.55 11.72 -5.38
N LYS A 231 -25.58 11.36 -6.17
CA LYS A 231 -26.48 12.34 -6.81
C LYS A 231 -27.83 12.54 -6.12
N SER A 232 -28.15 11.86 -5.01
CA SER A 232 -29.47 11.94 -4.38
C SER A 232 -29.56 12.70 -3.05
N GLU A 233 -28.51 13.33 -2.54
CA GLU A 233 -28.56 14.06 -1.25
C GLU A 233 -28.08 15.52 -1.34
N HIS A 234 -28.60 16.27 -2.33
CA HIS A 234 -28.62 17.74 -2.25
C HIS A 234 -30.05 18.31 -2.19
N SER A 235 -31.06 17.48 -1.89
CA SER A 235 -32.47 17.88 -1.78
C SER A 235 -33.02 17.94 -0.34
N GLU A 236 -32.19 17.78 0.70
CA GLU A 236 -32.62 18.10 2.08
C GLU A 236 -32.15 19.49 2.49
N SER A 237 -32.61 20.48 1.74
CA SER A 237 -32.82 21.84 2.28
C SER A 237 -34.26 21.91 2.77
N SER A 238 -34.53 21.30 3.92
CA SER A 238 -35.72 21.62 4.71
C SER A 238 -35.26 21.87 6.13
N PRO A 239 -35.18 23.13 6.57
CA PRO A 239 -34.82 23.45 7.94
C PRO A 239 -35.98 23.01 8.82
N LEU A 240 -35.85 21.83 9.45
CA LEU A 240 -36.65 21.48 10.59
C LEU A 240 -36.12 22.29 11.78
N LEU A 241 -36.95 23.27 12.18
CA LEU A 241 -36.93 24.10 13.39
C LEU A 241 -36.33 25.50 13.27
N VAL A 242 -37.21 26.49 13.10
CA VAL A 242 -37.20 27.72 13.91
C VAL A 242 -38.59 27.89 14.53
N GLU A 243 -38.55 28.21 15.82
CA GLU A 243 -39.62 28.36 16.80
C GLU A 243 -40.64 29.47 16.49
N GLY A 244 -41.85 29.31 17.03
CA GLY A 244 -42.45 30.28 17.95
C GLY A 244 -42.95 31.64 17.43
N ASP A 245 -44.25 31.85 17.63
CA ASP A 245 -44.98 33.12 17.73
C ASP A 245 -45.12 34.01 16.49
N GLU A 246 -46.32 33.99 15.90
CA GLU A 246 -47.14 35.19 15.68
C GLU A 246 -48.55 34.79 15.20
N ALA A 247 -49.54 34.83 16.09
CA ALA A 247 -50.93 35.06 15.72
C ALA A 247 -51.70 35.67 16.90
N ALA A 248 -52.18 36.89 16.66
CA ALA A 248 -53.12 37.63 17.48
C ALA A 248 -54.48 36.93 17.63
#